data_AF-I1SKI4-F1
#
_entry.id   AF-I1SKI4-F1
#
_cell.length_a   1.000
_cell.length_b   1.000
_cell.length_c   1.000
_cell.angle_alpha   90.00
_cell.angle_beta   90.00
_cell.angle_gamma   90.00
#
_symmetry.space_group_name_H-M   'P 1'
#
loop_
_entity.id
_entity.type
_entity.pdbx_description
1 polymer ?
#
loop_
_entity_poly.entity_id
_entity_poly.type
_entity_poly.pdbx_seq_one_letter_code
_entity_poly.pdbx_strand_id
1 'polypeptide(L)'
;MTGQVTMTSAAVAVVFLFLVNVAPVTMTSDPGAMLCERVCWDENTLAEQCEQDNGCDAGVQSSDAYMHCIDPCYVEAASCFMMCHTNFQRILNVCREVCTDITTYLQCANNCFIDRALRLKFGQRNQVPESGPPPPPGA
;
A
#
# COMPACT_ATOMS: atom_id res chain seq x y z
N MET A 1 -17.18 -41.56 -35.96
CA MET A 1 -17.20 -41.06 -34.57
C MET A 1 -15.79 -40.62 -34.23
N THR A 2 -15.49 -39.35 -34.46
CA THR A 2 -14.18 -38.73 -34.26
C THR A 2 -14.19 -38.06 -32.88
N GLY A 3 -13.55 -38.70 -31.91
CA GLY A 3 -13.47 -38.25 -30.53
C GLY A 3 -12.05 -37.81 -30.16
N GLN A 4 -11.94 -36.51 -29.89
CA GLN A 4 -11.02 -35.82 -28.99
C GLN A 4 -9.50 -36.01 -29.12
N VAL A 5 -8.88 -34.93 -29.60
CA VAL A 5 -7.47 -34.59 -29.39
C VAL A 5 -7.28 -34.16 -27.93
N THR A 6 -6.56 -34.95 -27.15
CA THR A 6 -5.98 -34.56 -25.87
C THR A 6 -4.81 -33.60 -26.13
N MET A 7 -5.03 -32.29 -26.02
CA MET A 7 -3.94 -31.32 -25.84
C MET A 7 -3.65 -31.16 -24.35
N THR A 8 -2.55 -31.77 -23.93
CA THR A 8 -1.96 -31.66 -22.59
C THR A 8 -1.36 -30.27 -22.37
N SER A 9 -2.01 -29.50 -21.49
CA SER A 9 -1.41 -28.81 -20.33
C SER A 9 0.07 -28.38 -20.42
N ALA A 10 0.40 -27.44 -21.30
CA ALA A 10 1.71 -26.77 -21.29
C ALA A 10 1.64 -25.25 -21.53
N ALA A 11 0.51 -24.72 -22.01
CA ALA A 11 0.40 -23.31 -22.40
C ALA A 11 0.09 -22.34 -21.24
N VAL A 12 -0.35 -22.84 -20.08
CA VAL A 12 -0.79 -21.96 -18.96
C VAL A 12 0.39 -21.47 -18.11
N ALA A 13 1.54 -22.12 -18.16
CA ALA A 13 2.69 -21.77 -17.33
C ALA A 13 3.55 -20.60 -17.88
N VAL A 14 3.44 -20.26 -19.16
CA VAL A 14 4.32 -19.26 -19.79
C VAL A 14 3.77 -17.83 -19.65
N VAL A 15 2.46 -17.66 -19.43
CA VAL A 15 1.85 -16.33 -19.29
C VAL A 15 2.13 -15.70 -17.92
N PHE A 16 2.44 -16.50 -16.90
CA PHE A 16 2.74 -16.00 -15.54
C PHE A 16 4.14 -15.39 -15.39
N LEU A 17 5.08 -15.65 -16.31
CA LEU A 17 6.46 -15.18 -16.21
C LEU A 17 6.75 -13.88 -16.97
N PHE A 18 5.81 -13.41 -17.81
CA PHE A 18 6.03 -12.21 -18.64
C PHE A 18 5.51 -10.89 -18.06
N LEU A 19 4.85 -10.91 -16.89
CA LEU A 19 4.35 -9.69 -16.24
C LEU A 19 5.33 -9.06 -15.22
N VAL A 20 6.57 -9.58 -15.10
CA VAL A 20 7.56 -9.06 -14.14
C VAL A 20 8.59 -8.11 -14.80
N ASN A 21 8.44 -7.78 -16.10
CA ASN A 21 9.47 -7.06 -16.85
C ASN A 21 8.94 -5.82 -17.59
N VAL A 22 8.23 -4.93 -16.90
CA VAL A 22 7.97 -3.59 -17.44
C VAL A 22 8.19 -2.53 -16.37
N ALA A 23 9.38 -1.94 -16.44
CA ALA A 23 9.71 -0.54 -16.25
C ALA A 23 10.93 -0.36 -15.32
N PRO A 24 12.02 0.27 -15.80
CA PRO A 24 13.06 0.78 -14.92
C PRO A 24 12.51 2.07 -14.32
N VAL A 25 11.64 1.93 -13.32
CA VAL A 25 11.27 3.06 -12.50
C VAL A 25 12.34 3.14 -11.42
N THR A 26 13.00 4.29 -11.33
CA THR A 26 13.80 4.66 -10.16
C THR A 26 12.84 4.70 -8.96
N MET A 27 12.61 3.54 -8.36
CA MET A 27 11.60 3.27 -7.36
C MET A 27 12.21 2.35 -6.32
N THR A 28 12.02 2.69 -5.05
CA THR A 28 12.05 1.71 -3.98
C THR A 28 11.14 0.56 -4.42
N SER A 29 11.71 -0.64 -4.60
CA SER A 29 11.02 -1.81 -5.17
C SER A 29 9.90 -2.37 -4.26
N ASP A 30 9.56 -1.64 -3.21
CA ASP A 30 8.57 -1.98 -2.20
C ASP A 30 7.25 -1.23 -2.47
N PRO A 31 6.24 -1.90 -3.05
CA PRO A 31 4.92 -1.30 -3.26
C PRO A 31 4.24 -0.89 -1.95
N GLY A 32 4.64 -1.47 -0.81
CA GLY A 32 4.20 -1.04 0.51
C GLY A 32 4.76 0.32 0.88
N ALA A 33 6.05 0.54 0.66
CA ALA A 33 6.68 1.84 0.89
C ALA A 33 5.99 2.95 0.07
N MET A 34 5.74 2.71 -1.22
CA MET A 34 5.08 3.69 -2.11
C MET A 34 3.64 4.03 -1.69
N LEU A 35 2.87 3.05 -1.22
CA LEU A 35 1.49 3.28 -0.79
C LEU A 35 1.45 3.98 0.57
N CYS A 36 2.33 3.58 1.50
CA CYS A 36 2.42 4.21 2.80
C CYS A 36 2.95 5.64 2.72
N GLU A 37 3.87 5.93 1.81
CA GLU A 37 4.35 7.28 1.54
C GLU A 37 3.20 8.23 1.17
N ARG A 38 2.24 7.78 0.35
CA ARG A 38 1.05 8.58 0.02
C ARG A 38 0.11 8.80 1.20
N VAL A 39 0.01 7.84 2.11
CA VAL A 39 -0.84 7.94 3.31
C VAL A 39 -0.21 8.87 4.35
N CYS A 40 1.11 8.88 4.41
CA CYS A 40 1.93 9.60 5.39
C CYS A 40 2.58 10.86 4.81
N TRP A 41 2.04 11.38 3.71
CA TRP A 41 2.58 12.55 3.00
C TRP A 41 2.66 13.80 3.90
N ASP A 42 1.62 14.04 4.70
CA ASP A 42 1.57 15.22 5.59
C ASP A 42 2.68 15.15 6.65
N GLU A 43 2.87 13.99 7.26
CA GLU A 43 3.89 13.77 8.28
C GLU A 43 5.30 13.83 7.69
N ASN A 44 5.50 13.32 6.47
CA ASN A 44 6.75 13.49 5.74
C ASN A 44 7.05 14.96 5.47
N THR A 45 6.06 15.72 5.01
CA THR A 45 6.22 17.16 4.74
C THR A 45 6.58 17.91 6.03
N LEU A 46 5.96 17.56 7.16
CA LEU A 46 6.30 18.13 8.46
C LEU A 46 7.72 17.75 8.93
N ALA A 47 8.14 16.51 8.69
CA ALA A 47 9.49 16.06 9.00
C ALA A 47 10.53 16.84 8.17
N GLU A 48 10.32 16.96 6.86
CA GLU A 48 11.19 17.73 5.96
C GLU A 48 11.27 19.20 6.35
N GLN A 49 10.14 19.82 6.75
CA GLN A 49 10.15 21.20 7.25
C GLN A 49 10.95 21.32 8.56
N CYS A 50 10.78 20.36 9.48
CA CYS A 50 11.54 20.33 10.73
C CYS A 50 13.05 20.17 10.48
N GLU A 51 13.46 19.35 9.51
CA GLU A 51 14.86 19.24 9.12
C GLU A 51 15.41 20.57 8.60
N GLN A 52 14.66 21.25 7.72
CA GLN A 52 15.05 22.55 7.18
C GLN A 52 15.18 23.62 8.28
N ASP A 53 14.22 23.69 9.19
CA ASP A 53 14.21 24.66 10.30
C ASP A 53 15.39 24.44 11.27
N ASN A 54 15.81 23.19 11.45
CA ASN A 54 16.93 22.83 12.31
C ASN A 54 18.28 22.82 11.57
N GLY A 55 18.31 23.09 10.27
CA GLY A 55 19.53 23.05 9.46
C GLY A 55 20.15 21.65 9.37
N CYS A 56 19.32 20.60 9.44
CA CYS A 56 19.75 19.22 9.25
C CYS A 56 19.96 18.95 7.75
N ASP A 57 20.92 19.62 7.11
CA ASP A 57 21.13 19.50 5.66
C ASP A 57 21.52 18.07 5.25
N ALA A 58 20.81 17.52 4.26
CA ALA A 58 21.01 16.19 3.66
C ALA A 58 22.42 15.94 3.07
N GLY A 59 23.34 16.92 3.14
CA GLY A 59 24.74 16.80 2.76
C GLY A 59 25.65 16.12 3.81
N VAL A 60 25.14 15.83 5.01
CA VAL A 60 25.90 15.24 6.13
C VAL A 60 25.30 13.90 6.60
N GLN A 61 24.78 13.11 5.66
CA GLN A 61 24.10 11.82 5.89
C GLN A 61 24.95 10.72 6.60
N SER A 62 26.22 10.99 6.94
CA SER A 62 27.13 10.00 7.52
C SER A 62 27.57 10.27 8.97
N SER A 63 27.03 11.29 9.66
CA SER A 63 27.43 11.61 11.04
C SER A 63 26.33 11.27 12.07
N ASP A 64 26.73 10.76 13.24
CA ASP A 64 25.83 10.57 14.39
C ASP A 64 25.12 11.87 14.79
N ALA A 65 25.73 13.03 14.50
CA ALA A 65 25.14 14.35 14.69
C ALA A 65 23.91 14.59 13.78
N TYR A 66 23.89 13.99 12.58
CA TYR A 66 22.73 14.05 11.69
C TYR A 66 21.58 13.20 12.24
N MET A 67 21.86 11.97 12.70
CA MET A 67 20.83 11.11 13.33
C MET A 67 20.19 11.79 14.55
N HIS A 68 21.00 12.43 15.41
CA HIS A 68 20.48 13.20 16.54
C HIS A 68 19.68 14.46 16.13
N CYS A 69 19.92 15.00 14.94
CA CYS A 69 19.19 16.15 14.40
C CYS A 69 17.83 15.73 13.82
N ILE A 70 17.77 14.61 13.09
CA ILE A 70 16.58 14.17 12.34
C ILE A 70 15.62 13.31 13.16
N ASP A 71 16.12 12.57 14.17
CA ASP A 71 15.31 11.68 15.01
C ASP A 71 14.04 12.36 15.55
N PRO A 72 14.08 13.57 16.14
CA PRO A 72 12.88 14.24 16.63
C PRO A 72 11.93 14.67 15.49
N CYS A 73 12.45 14.96 14.29
CA CYS A 73 11.65 15.41 13.15
C CYS A 73 10.84 14.27 12.53
N TYR A 74 11.35 13.04 12.57
CA TYR A 74 10.70 11.88 11.96
C TYR A 74 9.77 11.09 12.88
N VAL A 75 9.59 11.47 14.15
CA VAL A 75 8.77 10.69 15.10
C VAL A 75 7.33 10.50 14.60
N GLU A 76 6.72 11.57 14.09
CA GLU A 76 5.33 11.54 13.60
C GLU A 76 5.22 10.77 12.27
N ALA A 77 6.18 10.99 11.36
CA ALA A 77 6.27 10.23 10.10
C ALA A 77 6.46 8.73 10.37
N ALA A 78 7.40 8.36 11.24
CA ALA A 78 7.66 7.00 11.64
C ALA A 78 6.43 6.34 12.25
N SER A 79 5.68 7.06 13.08
CA SER A 79 4.42 6.56 13.66
C SER A 79 3.37 6.27 12.58
N CYS A 80 3.22 7.15 11.59
CA CYS A 80 2.35 6.92 10.45
C CYS A 80 2.79 5.72 9.61
N PHE A 81 4.08 5.62 9.27
CA PHE A 81 4.62 4.50 8.49
C PHE A 81 4.46 3.17 9.22
N MET A 82 4.69 3.13 10.54
CA MET A 82 4.44 1.94 11.34
C MET A 82 2.96 1.54 11.29
N MET A 83 2.03 2.49 11.42
CA MET A 83 0.60 2.21 11.30
C MET A 83 0.26 1.63 9.91
N CYS A 84 0.74 2.25 8.84
CA CYS A 84 0.47 1.78 7.50
C CYS A 84 1.07 0.39 7.24
N HIS A 85 2.33 0.18 7.61
CA HIS A 85 3.03 -1.09 7.42
C HIS A 85 2.40 -2.23 8.21
N THR A 86 2.04 -2.00 9.48
CA THR A 86 1.38 -3.01 10.33
C THR A 86 -0.01 -3.42 9.81
N ASN A 87 -0.69 -2.53 9.09
CA ASN A 87 -2.01 -2.81 8.51
C ASN A 87 -1.96 -3.18 7.02
N PHE A 88 -0.79 -3.15 6.40
CA PHE A 88 -0.62 -3.26 4.95
C PHE A 88 -1.31 -4.50 4.36
N GLN A 89 -0.95 -5.68 4.86
CA GLN A 89 -1.51 -6.95 4.37
C GLN A 89 -3.03 -7.05 4.59
N ARG A 90 -3.51 -6.56 5.75
CA ARG A 90 -4.94 -6.58 6.07
C ARG A 90 -5.74 -5.71 5.11
N ILE A 91 -5.28 -4.49 4.85
CA ILE A 91 -5.95 -3.56 3.94
C ILE A 91 -5.91 -4.13 2.50
N LEU A 92 -4.75 -4.63 2.08
CA LEU A 92 -4.56 -5.17 0.73
C LEU A 92 -5.49 -6.36 0.45
N ASN A 93 -5.67 -7.26 1.41
CA ASN A 93 -6.59 -8.39 1.27
C ASN A 93 -8.03 -7.92 1.07
N VAL A 94 -8.48 -6.93 1.85
CA VAL A 94 -9.82 -6.37 1.69
C VAL A 94 -9.98 -5.69 0.31
N CYS A 95 -8.96 -4.98 -0.15
CA CYS A 95 -9.01 -4.33 -1.46
C CYS A 95 -9.01 -5.32 -2.63
N ARG A 96 -8.35 -6.47 -2.47
CA ARG A 96 -8.41 -7.56 -3.47
C ARG A 96 -9.82 -8.15 -3.59
N GLU A 97 -10.57 -8.23 -2.50
CA GLU A 97 -11.96 -8.69 -2.52
C GLU A 97 -12.92 -7.68 -3.17
N VAL A 98 -12.64 -6.38 -2.99
CA VAL A 98 -13.46 -5.30 -3.57
C VAL A 98 -13.18 -5.10 -5.07
N CYS A 99 -11.92 -5.23 -5.48
CA CYS A 99 -11.49 -4.96 -6.85
C CYS A 99 -11.45 -6.25 -7.68
N THR A 100 -12.54 -6.54 -8.39
CA THR A 100 -12.69 -7.78 -9.17
C THR A 100 -12.38 -7.63 -10.66
N ASP A 101 -12.39 -6.40 -11.19
CA ASP A 101 -12.13 -6.13 -12.60
C ASP A 101 -10.63 -6.12 -12.89
N ILE A 102 -10.17 -7.05 -13.72
CA ILE A 102 -8.75 -7.23 -14.09
C ILE A 102 -8.20 -5.99 -14.82
N THR A 103 -9.02 -5.30 -15.62
CA THR A 103 -8.56 -4.17 -16.43
C THR A 103 -8.29 -2.93 -15.59
N THR A 104 -8.98 -2.78 -14.46
CA THR A 104 -8.86 -1.64 -13.54
C THR A 104 -8.30 -2.02 -12.18
N TYR A 105 -7.92 -3.30 -11.99
CA TYR A 105 -7.53 -3.89 -10.71
C TYR A 105 -6.50 -3.05 -9.96
N LEU A 106 -5.43 -2.64 -10.63
CA LEU A 106 -4.33 -1.92 -10.00
C LEU A 106 -4.78 -0.54 -9.50
N GLN A 107 -5.53 0.21 -10.31
CA GLN A 107 -6.02 1.54 -9.93
C GLN A 107 -7.08 1.44 -8.82
N CYS A 108 -7.98 0.47 -8.91
CA CYS A 108 -8.96 0.19 -7.86
C CYS A 108 -8.27 -0.20 -6.54
N ALA A 109 -7.31 -1.12 -6.58
CA ALA A 109 -6.62 -1.62 -5.39
C ALA A 109 -5.83 -0.50 -4.69
N ASN A 110 -5.15 0.35 -5.47
CA ASN A 110 -4.43 1.51 -4.93
C ASN A 110 -5.38 2.52 -4.27
N ASN A 111 -6.48 2.88 -4.93
CA ASN A 111 -7.45 3.82 -4.39
C ASN A 111 -8.14 3.27 -3.14
N CYS A 112 -8.52 1.99 -3.16
CA CYS A 112 -9.07 1.31 -2.00
C CYS A 112 -8.09 1.28 -0.82
N PHE A 113 -6.80 1.00 -1.10
CA PHE A 113 -5.78 0.97 -0.06
C PHE A 113 -5.65 2.33 0.62
N ILE A 114 -5.51 3.39 -0.18
CA ILE A 114 -5.34 4.76 0.32
C ILE A 114 -6.56 5.17 1.17
N ASP A 115 -7.78 4.98 0.67
CA ASP A 115 -9.01 5.31 1.41
C ASP A 115 -9.06 4.60 2.76
N ARG A 116 -8.80 3.29 2.79
CA ARG A 116 -8.86 2.50 4.04
C ARG A 116 -7.74 2.84 5.00
N ALA A 117 -6.54 3.09 4.51
CA ALA A 117 -5.40 3.49 5.34
C ALA A 117 -5.63 4.88 5.96
N LEU A 118 -6.17 5.83 5.19
CA LEU A 118 -6.55 7.16 5.71
C LEU A 118 -7.67 7.07 6.75
N ARG A 119 -8.68 6.20 6.55
CA ARG A 119 -9.71 5.94 7.57
C ARG A 119 -9.11 5.43 8.88
N LEU A 120 -8.12 4.54 8.82
CA LEU A 120 -7.41 4.06 10.01
C LEU A 120 -6.60 5.18 10.66
N LYS A 121 -5.87 5.98 9.87
CA LYS A 121 -5.10 7.15 10.32
C LYS A 121 -5.97 8.14 11.10
N PHE A 122 -7.15 8.48 10.59
CA PHE A 122 -8.05 9.45 11.21
C PHE A 122 -9.03 8.86 12.23
N GLY A 123 -8.81 7.61 12.68
CA GLY A 123 -9.63 6.98 13.70
C GLY A 123 -11.06 6.63 13.26
N GLN A 124 -11.37 6.76 11.97
CA GLN A 124 -12.59 6.22 11.37
C GLN A 124 -12.39 4.72 11.16
N ARG A 125 -12.36 3.94 12.26
CA ARG A 125 -12.38 2.48 12.17
C ARG A 125 -13.52 2.10 11.24
N ASN A 126 -13.19 1.40 10.17
CA ASN A 126 -14.17 0.81 9.26
C ASN A 126 -15.33 0.28 10.09
N GLN A 127 -16.51 0.91 9.96
CA GLN A 127 -17.75 0.18 10.09
C GLN A 127 -17.71 -0.86 8.97
N VAL A 128 -16.96 -1.95 9.20
CA VAL A 128 -17.28 -3.21 8.57
C VAL A 128 -18.74 -3.43 8.98
N PRO A 129 -19.70 -3.53 8.06
CA PRO A 129 -21.02 -4.01 8.46
C PRO A 129 -20.76 -5.38 9.06
N GLU A 130 -20.78 -5.44 10.39
CA GLU A 130 -20.91 -6.68 11.12
C GLU A 130 -22.14 -7.33 10.49
N SER A 131 -21.91 -8.46 9.84
CA SER A 131 -22.90 -9.22 9.11
C SER A 131 -24.01 -9.65 10.05
N GLY A 132 -24.95 -8.74 10.29
CA GLY A 132 -26.26 -9.08 10.80
C GLY A 132 -26.91 -10.03 9.79
N PRO A 133 -27.54 -11.12 10.25
CA PRO A 133 -28.22 -12.04 9.35
C PRO A 133 -29.24 -11.26 8.50
N PRO A 134 -29.41 -11.61 7.22
CA PRO A 134 -30.32 -10.91 6.34
C PRO A 134 -31.73 -10.90 6.95
N PRO A 135 -32.47 -9.78 6.83
CA PRO A 135 -33.85 -9.74 7.28
C PRO A 135 -34.65 -10.84 6.57
N PRO A 136 -35.55 -11.54 7.26
CA PRO A 136 -36.38 -12.56 6.63
C PRO A 136 -37.18 -11.91 5.50
N PRO A 137 -37.33 -12.60 4.36
CA PRO A 137 -38.11 -12.06 3.25
C PRO A 137 -39.58 -11.94 3.66
N GLY A 138 -40.07 -10.70 3.75
CA GLY A 138 -41.50 -10.38 3.77
C GLY A 138 -42.12 -10.06 5.14
N ALA A 139 -41.61 -9.03 5.83
CA ALA A 139 -42.39 -8.33 6.86
C ALA A 139 -43.12 -7.13 6.24
#